data_AF-A0A8K0SJC7-F1
#
_entry.id   AF-A0A8K0SJC7-F1
#
_cell.length_a   1.000
_cell.length_b   1.000
_cell.length_c   1.000
_cell.angle_alpha   90.00
_cell.angle_beta   90.00
_cell.angle_gamma   90.00
#
_symmetry.space_group_name_H-M   'P 1'
#
loop_
_entity.id
_entity.type
_entity.pdbx_description
1 polymer ?
#
loop_
_entity_poly.entity_id
_entity_poly.type
_entity_poly.pdbx_seq_one_letter_code
_entity_poly.pdbx_strand_id
1 'polypeptide(L)'
;MSATLEIVPVTQAEANVVITDFNRIYQIQDLHEDSLTQASDVPRALDGHEAHIDSPVVRFRVSSRHLCLASEIFRSMIEGPFKEGIRNDEGRYTISAHDWDAKAFLVVLDIIHGHHRSIPKTVDLEMLGHIAMIVDYYKCHEIMELFVGPWVASARADLPFQFGNDCASWLFISYVFSMDDILETMKEMAFQECKGPIETSLPIPDSLISKSLAAARRE
;
A
#
# COMPACT_ATOMS: atom_id res chain seq x y z
N MET A 1 -22.86 -0.65 -38.87
CA MET A 1 -23.22 -0.51 -37.45
C MET A 1 -21.98 -0.86 -36.66
N SER A 2 -21.31 0.16 -36.10
CA SER A 2 -20.06 0.01 -35.34
C SER A 2 -20.43 -0.31 -33.90
N ALA A 3 -20.00 -1.46 -33.39
CA ALA A 3 -20.12 -1.80 -31.98
C ALA A 3 -18.81 -1.42 -31.29
N THR A 4 -18.88 -0.38 -30.46
CA THR A 4 -17.82 0.05 -29.55
C THR A 4 -17.66 -1.01 -28.46
N LEU A 5 -16.45 -1.53 -28.27
CA LEU A 5 -16.10 -2.38 -27.15
C LEU A 5 -15.66 -1.46 -26.00
N GLU A 6 -16.53 -1.25 -25.01
CA GLU A 6 -16.14 -0.62 -23.75
C GLU A 6 -15.28 -1.60 -22.95
N ILE A 7 -14.00 -1.27 -22.80
CA ILE A 7 -13.11 -1.95 -21.86
C ILE A 7 -13.36 -1.34 -20.49
N VAL A 8 -14.10 -2.05 -19.66
CA VAL A 8 -14.20 -1.75 -18.22
C VAL A 8 -12.85 -2.08 -17.59
N PRO A 9 -12.20 -1.14 -16.86
CA PRO A 9 -10.92 -1.42 -16.24
C PRO A 9 -11.09 -2.45 -15.13
N VAL A 10 -10.25 -3.49 -15.15
CA VAL A 10 -10.14 -4.50 -14.09
C VAL A 10 -9.80 -3.78 -12.79
N THR A 11 -10.73 -3.83 -11.85
CA THR A 11 -10.63 -3.29 -10.50
C THR A 11 -9.43 -3.89 -9.77
N GLN A 12 -8.67 -3.02 -9.06
CA GLN A 12 -7.69 -3.36 -8.04
C GLN A 12 -8.11 -4.60 -7.24
N ALA A 13 -7.32 -5.66 -7.33
CA ALA A 13 -7.43 -6.78 -6.42
C ALA A 13 -6.33 -6.63 -5.36
N GLU A 14 -6.75 -6.43 -4.12
CA GLU A 14 -5.93 -6.64 -2.92
C GLU A 14 -5.26 -8.01 -3.06
N ALA A 15 -3.93 -8.03 -3.10
CA ALA A 15 -3.19 -9.27 -3.34
C ALA A 15 -2.67 -9.83 -2.03
N ASN A 16 -2.76 -11.15 -1.88
CA ASN A 16 -2.02 -11.83 -0.83
C ASN A 16 -0.54 -11.80 -1.19
N VAL A 17 0.28 -11.16 -0.36
CA VAL A 17 1.71 -11.02 -0.56
C VAL A 17 2.45 -12.05 0.29
N VAL A 18 3.24 -12.91 -0.37
CA VAL A 18 4.12 -13.85 0.33
C VAL A 18 5.57 -13.44 0.14
N ILE A 19 6.23 -13.11 1.25
CA ILE A 19 7.65 -12.72 1.30
C ILE A 19 8.48 -13.94 1.70
N THR A 20 9.47 -14.29 0.86
CA THR A 20 10.40 -15.40 1.12
C THR A 20 11.87 -14.95 1.15
N ASP A 21 12.65 -15.45 2.11
CA ASP A 21 14.06 -15.06 2.30
C ASP A 21 15.02 -15.70 1.27
N PHE A 22 16.03 -14.95 0.81
CA PHE A 22 17.13 -15.47 -0.02
C PHE A 22 18.52 -14.89 0.29
N ASN A 23 19.55 -15.68 -0.01
CA ASN A 23 20.95 -15.36 0.30
C ASN A 23 21.78 -14.76 -0.87
N ARG A 24 21.21 -14.49 -2.07
CA ARG A 24 21.78 -13.65 -3.17
C ARG A 24 20.93 -13.60 -4.47
N ILE A 25 20.45 -12.42 -4.88
CA ILE A 25 19.85 -12.11 -6.21
C ILE A 25 18.43 -12.69 -6.45
N TYR A 26 17.53 -11.83 -6.93
CA TYR A 26 16.08 -12.08 -7.06
C TYR A 26 15.63 -12.39 -8.49
N GLN A 27 14.66 -13.30 -8.58
CA GLN A 27 13.80 -13.47 -9.74
C GLN A 27 12.38 -13.20 -9.28
N ILE A 28 11.71 -12.27 -9.95
CA ILE A 28 10.25 -12.16 -9.93
C ILE A 28 9.76 -13.42 -10.64
N GLN A 29 9.10 -14.32 -9.91
CA GLN A 29 8.43 -15.45 -10.55
C GLN A 29 6.97 -15.02 -10.79
N ASP A 30 6.76 -14.59 -12.04
CA ASP A 30 5.50 -14.42 -12.76
C ASP A 30 4.47 -13.42 -12.19
N LEU A 31 4.71 -12.13 -12.48
CA LEU A 31 3.60 -11.27 -12.90
C LEU A 31 3.29 -11.61 -14.37
N HIS A 32 2.66 -12.76 -14.62
CA HIS A 32 2.16 -13.07 -15.95
C HIS A 32 0.81 -12.37 -16.13
N GLU A 33 0.78 -11.28 -16.90
CA GLU A 33 -0.45 -10.59 -17.33
C GLU A 33 -1.38 -11.49 -18.18
N ASP A 34 -0.91 -12.66 -18.64
CA ASP A 34 -1.65 -13.50 -19.60
C ASP A 34 -2.62 -14.53 -18.98
N SER A 35 -2.72 -14.66 -17.66
CA SER A 35 -3.65 -15.65 -17.06
C SER A 35 -5.11 -15.17 -16.91
N LEU A 36 -5.42 -13.91 -17.24
CA LEU A 36 -6.76 -13.33 -17.06
C LEU A 36 -7.70 -13.48 -18.27
N THR A 37 -7.36 -14.26 -19.30
CA THR A 37 -8.21 -14.39 -20.52
C THR A 37 -8.66 -15.81 -20.90
N GLN A 38 -8.52 -16.81 -20.03
CA GLN A 38 -9.16 -18.12 -20.26
C GLN A 38 -10.12 -18.51 -19.14
N ALA A 39 -11.25 -17.81 -19.09
CA ALA A 39 -12.44 -18.27 -18.38
C ALA A 39 -13.70 -17.97 -19.20
N SER A 40 -13.77 -18.51 -20.41
CA SER A 40 -15.05 -18.67 -21.11
C SER A 40 -14.99 -19.96 -21.92
N ASP A 41 -15.30 -21.07 -21.25
CA ASP A 41 -16.08 -22.19 -21.79
C ASP A 41 -15.98 -23.40 -20.84
N VAL A 42 -16.94 -23.54 -19.93
CA VAL A 42 -17.22 -24.84 -19.28
C VAL A 42 -18.74 -25.08 -19.30
N PRO A 43 -19.22 -26.23 -19.81
CA PRO A 43 -20.63 -26.57 -19.84
C PRO A 43 -21.18 -26.79 -18.43
N ARG A 44 -22.40 -26.29 -18.24
CA ARG A 44 -23.26 -26.47 -17.07
C ARG A 44 -23.47 -27.95 -16.74
N ALA A 45 -22.88 -28.42 -15.65
CA ALA A 45 -23.31 -29.62 -14.93
C ALA A 45 -23.22 -29.38 -13.42
N LEU A 46 -24.24 -29.88 -12.73
CA LEU A 46 -24.60 -29.60 -11.36
C LEU A 46 -23.69 -30.36 -10.40
N ASP A 47 -23.03 -29.68 -9.47
CA ASP A 47 -22.86 -30.15 -8.09
C ASP A 47 -22.36 -29.02 -7.18
N GLY A 48 -22.96 -28.92 -6.00
CA GLY A 48 -22.73 -27.88 -5.01
C GLY A 48 -21.39 -28.01 -4.29
N HIS A 49 -20.37 -27.37 -4.83
CA HIS A 49 -19.25 -26.83 -4.07
C HIS A 49 -19.12 -25.37 -4.44
N GLU A 50 -19.36 -24.47 -3.49
CA GLU A 50 -18.97 -23.07 -3.63
C GLU A 50 -17.47 -23.06 -3.97
N ALA A 51 -17.15 -22.71 -5.21
CA ALA A 51 -15.78 -22.53 -5.64
C ALA A 51 -15.22 -21.36 -4.83
N HIS A 52 -14.37 -21.67 -3.86
CA HIS A 52 -13.53 -20.69 -3.19
C HIS A 52 -12.62 -20.10 -4.27
N ILE A 53 -12.97 -18.94 -4.80
CA ILE A 53 -12.14 -18.22 -5.76
C ILE A 53 -10.87 -17.85 -5.00
N ASP A 54 -9.79 -18.57 -5.27
CA ASP A 54 -8.50 -18.34 -4.65
C ASP A 54 -7.98 -16.98 -5.16
N SER A 55 -7.97 -15.97 -4.28
CA SER A 55 -7.49 -14.63 -4.65
C SER A 55 -6.05 -14.72 -5.17
N PRO A 56 -5.68 -13.95 -6.21
CA PRO A 56 -4.34 -14.01 -6.78
C PRO A 56 -3.28 -13.71 -5.71
N VAL A 57 -2.31 -14.63 -5.54
CA VAL A 57 -1.20 -14.51 -4.59
C VAL A 57 0.05 -14.05 -5.32
N VAL A 58 0.61 -12.91 -4.92
CA VAL A 58 1.87 -12.38 -5.43
C VAL A 58 3.00 -12.79 -4.48
N ARG A 59 4.09 -13.35 -5.02
CA ARG A 59 5.25 -13.77 -4.22
C ARG A 59 6.44 -12.87 -4.47
N PHE A 60 6.95 -12.26 -3.40
CA PHE A 60 8.22 -11.56 -3.42
C PHE A 60 9.29 -12.42 -2.76
N ARG A 61 10.43 -12.48 -3.41
CA ARG A 61 11.65 -13.02 -2.81
C ARG A 61 12.51 -11.84 -2.45
N VAL A 62 12.91 -11.78 -1.18
CA VAL A 62 13.59 -10.63 -0.57
C VAL A 62 14.59 -11.12 0.47
N SER A 63 15.32 -10.21 1.13
CA SER A 63 16.38 -10.55 2.06
C SER A 63 15.93 -10.15 3.45
N SER A 64 15.84 -11.14 4.34
CA SER A 64 15.49 -10.92 5.75
C SER A 64 16.38 -9.87 6.40
N ARG A 65 17.67 -9.83 6.06
CA ARG A 65 18.61 -8.83 6.58
C ARG A 65 18.26 -7.39 6.17
N HIS A 66 17.88 -7.16 4.91
CA HIS A 66 17.49 -5.82 4.47
C HIS A 66 16.17 -5.39 5.12
N LEU A 67 15.20 -6.31 5.21
CA LEU A 67 13.94 -6.05 5.90
C LEU A 67 14.15 -5.71 7.38
N CYS A 68 14.90 -6.54 8.12
CA CYS A 68 15.20 -6.31 9.54
C CYS A 68 15.98 -5.01 9.77
N LEU A 69 16.84 -4.60 8.82
CA LEU A 69 17.59 -3.35 8.94
C LEU A 69 16.67 -2.14 8.76
N ALA A 70 15.78 -2.18 7.76
CA ALA A 70 14.92 -1.05 7.39
C ALA A 70 13.64 -0.91 8.24
N SER A 71 13.23 -1.96 8.94
CA SER A 71 11.93 -2.02 9.63
C SER A 71 12.03 -2.81 10.94
N GLU A 72 11.61 -2.17 12.04
CA GLU A 72 11.45 -2.83 13.33
C GLU A 72 10.33 -3.88 13.35
N ILE A 73 9.30 -3.68 12.52
CA ILE A 73 8.16 -4.58 12.43
C ILE A 73 8.57 -5.88 11.73
N PHE A 74 9.25 -5.79 10.58
CA PHE A 74 9.81 -6.98 9.93
C PHE A 74 10.84 -7.68 10.82
N ARG A 75 11.68 -6.93 11.53
CA ARG A 75 12.61 -7.51 12.51
C ARG A 75 11.86 -8.30 13.59
N SER A 76 10.81 -7.71 14.16
CA SER A 76 9.99 -8.35 15.19
C SER A 76 9.27 -9.60 14.68
N MET A 77 8.83 -9.62 13.42
CA MET A 77 8.22 -10.80 12.79
C MET A 77 9.24 -11.94 12.61
N ILE A 78 10.47 -11.62 12.16
CA ILE A 78 11.49 -12.61 11.80
C ILE A 78 12.28 -13.11 13.01
N GLU A 79 12.62 -12.23 13.94
CA GLU A 79 13.45 -12.53 15.11
C GLU A 79 12.61 -12.80 16.37
N GLY A 80 11.32 -12.48 16.33
CA GLY A 80 10.38 -12.70 17.43
C GLY A 80 9.86 -14.14 17.49
N PRO A 81 9.00 -14.43 18.49
CA PRO A 81 8.48 -15.78 18.75
C PRO A 81 7.31 -16.18 17.84
N PHE A 82 7.13 -15.51 16.71
CA PHE A 82 5.98 -15.70 15.81
C PHE A 82 6.27 -16.77 14.74
N LYS A 83 5.22 -17.23 14.05
CA LYS A 83 5.34 -18.25 12.99
C LYS A 83 6.24 -17.80 11.84
N GLU A 84 6.29 -16.49 11.59
CA GLU A 84 7.11 -15.83 10.57
C GLU A 84 8.61 -15.98 10.85
N GLY A 85 9.00 -16.14 12.12
CA GLY A 85 10.38 -16.40 12.55
C GLY A 85 10.78 -17.87 12.46
N ILE A 86 9.87 -18.75 12.05
CA ILE A 86 10.15 -20.17 11.82
C ILE A 86 10.45 -20.37 10.34
N ARG A 87 11.60 -21.00 10.04
CA ARG A 87 11.96 -21.36 8.68
C ARG A 87 11.13 -22.54 8.19
N ASN A 88 10.68 -22.49 6.94
CA ASN A 88 10.00 -23.60 6.28
C ASN A 88 10.99 -24.75 5.93
N ASP A 89 10.48 -25.80 5.29
CA ASP A 89 11.27 -26.98 4.88
C ASP A 89 12.44 -26.64 3.92
N GLU A 90 12.36 -25.51 3.22
CA GLU A 90 13.42 -24.98 2.35
C GLU A 90 14.44 -24.10 3.11
N GLY A 91 14.30 -23.97 4.43
CA GLY A 91 15.14 -23.12 5.26
C GLY A 91 14.89 -21.62 5.08
N ARG A 92 13.71 -21.20 4.64
CA ARG A 92 13.36 -19.78 4.38
C ARG A 92 12.28 -19.27 5.34
N TYR A 93 12.34 -17.99 5.69
CA TYR A 93 11.21 -17.32 6.34
C TYR A 93 10.09 -17.10 5.33
N THR A 94 8.85 -17.16 5.81
CA THR A 94 7.64 -16.88 5.03
C THR A 94 6.79 -15.90 5.80
N ILE A 95 6.58 -14.70 5.26
CA ILE A 95 5.64 -13.71 5.81
C ILE A 95 4.46 -13.62 4.85
N SER A 96 3.25 -13.74 5.39
CA SER A 96 2.01 -13.49 4.65
C SER A 96 1.51 -12.10 5.01
N ALA A 97 1.21 -11.29 4.00
CA ALA A 97 0.59 -9.99 4.16
C ALA A 97 -0.66 -9.91 3.29
N HIS A 98 -1.68 -9.26 3.81
CA HIS A 98 -3.01 -9.15 3.21
C HIS A 98 -3.36 -7.68 3.04
N ASP A 99 -4.35 -7.38 2.20
CA ASP A 99 -4.95 -6.04 2.05
C ASP A 99 -3.98 -4.96 1.51
N TRP A 100 -2.87 -5.37 0.90
CA TRP A 100 -1.91 -4.46 0.30
C TRP A 100 -2.01 -4.41 -1.22
N ASP A 101 -1.83 -3.22 -1.79
CA ASP A 101 -1.52 -3.07 -3.20
C ASP A 101 -0.12 -3.65 -3.48
N ALA A 102 -0.06 -4.69 -4.32
CA ALA A 102 1.17 -5.41 -4.60
C ALA A 102 2.23 -4.53 -5.30
N LYS A 103 1.83 -3.55 -6.11
CA LYS A 103 2.76 -2.68 -6.82
C LYS A 103 3.38 -1.67 -5.85
N ALA A 104 2.59 -1.08 -4.96
CA ALA A 104 3.07 -0.23 -3.88
C ALA A 104 4.03 -0.99 -2.96
N PHE A 105 3.70 -2.22 -2.60
CA PHE A 105 4.57 -3.08 -1.79
C PHE A 105 5.90 -3.38 -2.49
N LEU A 106 5.87 -3.69 -3.79
CA LEU A 106 7.08 -3.88 -4.58
C LEU A 106 7.97 -2.64 -4.59
N VAL A 107 7.40 -1.44 -4.73
CA VAL A 107 8.17 -0.18 -4.67
C VAL A 107 8.89 -0.03 -3.32
N VAL A 108 8.19 -0.27 -2.21
CA VAL A 108 8.79 -0.22 -0.86
C VAL A 108 9.90 -1.28 -0.73
N LEU A 109 9.67 -2.50 -1.21
CA LEU A 109 10.69 -3.55 -1.20
C LEU A 109 11.90 -3.19 -2.05
N ASP A 110 11.71 -2.63 -3.24
CA ASP A 110 12.81 -2.20 -4.11
C ASP A 110 13.64 -1.09 -3.46
N ILE A 111 13.00 -0.16 -2.74
CA ILE A 111 13.71 0.86 -1.94
C ILE A 111 14.53 0.20 -0.82
N ILE A 112 13.92 -0.70 -0.04
CA ILE A 112 14.60 -1.42 1.05
C ILE A 112 15.83 -2.19 0.54
N HIS A 113 15.77 -2.71 -0.69
CA HIS A 113 16.84 -3.52 -1.28
C HIS A 113 17.82 -2.72 -2.15
N GLY A 114 17.64 -1.40 -2.27
CA GLY A 114 18.55 -0.55 -3.04
C GLY A 114 18.38 -0.67 -4.56
N HIS A 115 17.24 -1.17 -5.06
CA HIS A 115 16.92 -1.28 -6.48
C HIS A 115 16.43 0.05 -7.07
N HIS A 116 17.16 1.15 -6.81
CA HIS A 116 16.69 2.51 -7.12
C HIS A 116 16.41 2.76 -8.61
N ARG A 117 16.96 1.95 -9.51
CA ARG A 117 16.69 2.03 -10.96
C ARG A 117 15.27 1.57 -11.35
N SER A 118 14.65 0.74 -10.52
CA SER A 118 13.28 0.24 -10.72
C SER A 118 12.23 1.18 -10.12
N ILE A 119 12.66 2.19 -9.36
CA ILE A 119 11.76 3.09 -8.65
C ILE A 119 11.13 4.09 -9.63
N PRO A 120 9.79 4.22 -9.66
CA PRO A 120 9.12 5.21 -10.49
C PRO A 120 9.61 6.63 -10.19
N LYS A 121 9.81 7.45 -11.23
CA LYS A 121 10.19 8.87 -11.06
C LYS A 121 9.04 9.72 -10.53
N THR A 122 7.82 9.30 -10.80
CA THR A 122 6.56 9.94 -10.41
C THR A 122 5.60 8.85 -9.98
N VAL A 123 4.73 9.17 -9.03
CA VAL A 123 3.61 8.34 -8.59
C VAL A 123 2.39 9.24 -8.47
N ASP A 124 1.20 8.68 -8.70
CA ASP A 124 -0.05 9.39 -8.44
C ASP A 124 -0.40 9.37 -6.94
N LEU A 125 -1.45 10.11 -6.56
CA LEU A 125 -1.89 10.24 -5.18
C LEU A 125 -2.29 8.89 -4.57
N GLU A 126 -2.93 8.05 -5.37
CA GLU A 126 -3.40 6.73 -4.94
C GLU A 126 -2.24 5.79 -4.61
N MET A 127 -1.27 5.64 -5.52
CA MET A 127 -0.05 4.87 -5.27
C MET A 127 0.72 5.42 -4.08
N LEU A 128 0.84 6.75 -3.95
CA LEU A 128 1.52 7.37 -2.81
C LEU A 128 0.80 7.07 -1.48
N GLY A 129 -0.53 7.04 -1.50
CA GLY A 129 -1.35 6.63 -0.36
C GLY A 129 -1.08 5.19 0.06
N HIS A 130 -1.09 4.24 -0.88
CA HIS A 130 -0.77 2.84 -0.61
C HIS A 130 0.66 2.67 -0.06
N ILE A 131 1.64 3.38 -0.64
CA ILE A 131 3.02 3.41 -0.12
C ILE A 131 3.03 3.93 1.31
N ALA A 132 2.32 5.03 1.60
CA ALA A 132 2.24 5.61 2.94
C ALA A 132 1.68 4.61 3.96
N MET A 133 0.63 3.86 3.61
CA MET A 133 0.06 2.86 4.51
C MET A 133 1.05 1.74 4.83
N ILE A 134 1.77 1.24 3.82
CA ILE A 134 2.79 0.19 4.01
C ILE A 134 3.94 0.72 4.88
N VAL A 135 4.40 1.95 4.61
CA VAL A 135 5.50 2.58 5.36
C VAL A 135 5.13 2.82 6.82
N ASP A 136 3.93 3.33 7.08
CA ASP A 136 3.44 3.52 8.44
C ASP A 136 3.26 2.19 9.17
N TYR A 137 2.70 1.18 8.51
CA TYR A 137 2.49 -0.14 9.11
C TYR A 137 3.80 -0.83 9.47
N TYR A 138 4.73 -0.92 8.51
CA TYR A 138 6.03 -1.60 8.72
C TYR A 138 7.08 -0.70 9.36
N LYS A 139 6.77 0.57 9.66
CA LYS A 139 7.66 1.52 10.33
C LYS A 139 9.03 1.66 9.64
N CYS A 140 9.03 1.80 8.30
CA CYS A 140 10.24 1.96 7.49
C CYS A 140 10.39 3.38 6.91
N HIS A 141 10.07 4.42 7.70
CA HIS A 141 10.06 5.82 7.26
C HIS A 141 11.43 6.33 6.80
N GLU A 142 12.51 6.00 7.53
CA GLU A 142 13.85 6.54 7.29
C GLU A 142 14.36 6.23 5.87
N ILE A 143 14.13 5.00 5.38
CA ILE A 143 14.62 4.60 4.05
C ILE A 143 13.84 5.24 2.90
N MET A 144 12.68 5.83 3.18
CA MET A 144 11.79 6.44 2.19
C MET A 144 12.09 7.93 1.95
N GLU A 145 12.82 8.58 2.87
CA GLU A 145 12.97 10.04 2.94
C GLU A 145 13.45 10.66 1.60
N LEU A 146 14.36 9.99 0.90
CA LEU A 146 14.93 10.48 -0.36
C LEU A 146 13.99 10.38 -1.58
N PHE A 147 12.97 9.52 -1.51
CA PHE A 147 12.09 9.22 -2.64
C PHE A 147 10.78 10.00 -2.59
N VAL A 148 10.30 10.28 -1.38
CA VAL A 148 9.01 10.91 -1.15
C VAL A 148 8.98 12.36 -1.63
N GLY A 149 10.05 13.14 -1.40
CA GLY A 149 10.11 14.54 -1.80
C GLY A 149 9.82 14.80 -3.29
N PRO A 150 10.52 14.12 -4.22
CA PRO A 150 10.24 14.21 -5.65
C PRO A 150 8.81 13.82 -6.04
N TRP A 151 8.27 12.76 -5.45
CA TRP A 151 6.90 12.30 -5.71
C TRP A 151 5.86 13.33 -5.28
N VAL A 152 6.02 13.88 -4.07
CA VAL A 152 5.14 14.93 -3.57
C VAL A 152 5.24 16.19 -4.41
N ALA A 153 6.45 16.60 -4.79
CA ALA A 153 6.63 17.75 -5.68
C ALA A 153 5.91 17.58 -7.02
N SER A 154 5.89 16.36 -7.56
CA SER A 154 5.14 16.03 -8.79
C SER A 154 3.62 16.07 -8.58
N ALA A 155 3.12 15.60 -7.43
CA ALA A 155 1.70 15.50 -7.15
C ALA A 155 1.09 16.78 -6.53
N ARG A 156 1.91 17.75 -6.09
CA ARG A 156 1.47 19.01 -5.47
C ARG A 156 0.54 19.85 -6.36
N ALA A 157 0.61 19.70 -7.68
CA ALA A 157 -0.31 20.38 -8.61
C ALA A 157 -1.77 19.95 -8.41
N ASP A 158 -1.98 18.74 -7.87
CA ASP A 158 -3.29 18.12 -7.67
C ASP A 158 -3.73 18.17 -6.20
N LEU A 159 -3.22 19.14 -5.43
CA LEU A 159 -3.72 19.37 -4.07
C LEU A 159 -5.20 19.77 -4.12
N PRO A 160 -6.05 19.16 -3.27
CA PRO A 160 -7.48 19.41 -3.29
C PRO A 160 -7.79 20.82 -2.81
N PHE A 161 -8.90 21.37 -3.31
CA PHE A 161 -9.44 22.68 -2.89
C PHE A 161 -10.69 22.55 -2.00
N GLN A 162 -11.17 21.33 -1.80
CA GLN A 162 -12.35 21.01 -1.00
C GLN A 162 -12.14 19.68 -0.29
N PHE A 163 -12.88 19.48 0.81
CA PHE A 163 -12.79 18.24 1.57
C PHE A 163 -13.37 17.05 0.79
N GLY A 164 -12.67 15.91 0.85
CA GLY A 164 -13.02 14.68 0.14
C GLY A 164 -11.92 13.63 0.28
N ASN A 165 -11.99 12.56 -0.51
CA ASN A 165 -11.04 11.45 -0.47
C ASN A 165 -9.59 11.89 -0.71
N ASP A 166 -9.37 12.81 -1.64
CA ASP A 166 -8.03 13.34 -1.94
C ASP A 166 -7.47 14.14 -0.77
N CYS A 167 -8.33 14.93 -0.09
CA CYS A 167 -7.93 15.66 1.13
C CYS A 167 -7.58 14.70 2.26
N ALA A 168 -8.37 13.64 2.46
CA ALA A 168 -8.06 12.60 3.45
C ALA A 168 -6.75 11.87 3.11
N SER A 169 -6.51 11.58 1.84
CA SER A 169 -5.27 10.95 1.35
C SER A 169 -4.06 11.83 1.61
N TRP A 170 -4.12 13.10 1.22
CA TRP A 170 -3.05 14.06 1.51
C TRP A 170 -2.85 14.30 3.00
N LEU A 171 -3.92 14.31 3.80
CA LEU A 171 -3.84 14.41 5.25
C LEU A 171 -3.07 13.21 5.84
N PHE A 172 -3.35 11.99 5.38
CA PHE A 172 -2.66 10.79 5.83
C PHE A 172 -1.20 10.76 5.35
N ILE A 173 -0.95 11.01 4.06
CA ILE A 173 0.40 11.04 3.47
C ILE A 173 1.28 12.07 4.17
N SER A 174 0.77 13.28 4.37
CA SER A 174 1.52 14.36 5.04
C SER A 174 1.79 14.06 6.52
N TYR A 175 0.89 13.33 7.19
CA TYR A 175 1.14 12.83 8.54
C TYR A 175 2.27 11.79 8.55
N VAL A 176 2.17 10.74 7.73
CA VAL A 176 3.14 9.64 7.69
C VAL A 176 4.55 10.16 7.38
N PHE A 177 4.66 11.09 6.43
CA PHE A 177 5.95 11.62 5.99
C PHE A 177 6.32 12.97 6.61
N SER A 178 5.65 13.41 7.68
CA SER A 178 5.96 14.64 8.43
C SER A 178 6.06 15.90 7.56
N MET A 179 5.10 16.11 6.67
CA MET A 179 5.01 17.28 5.78
C MET A 179 4.11 18.36 6.40
N ASP A 180 4.67 19.14 7.33
CA ASP A 180 3.89 20.08 8.15
C ASP A 180 3.07 21.08 7.32
N ASP A 181 3.59 21.58 6.20
CA ASP A 181 2.89 22.56 5.35
C ASP A 181 1.62 21.99 4.72
N ILE A 182 1.71 20.78 4.16
CA ILE A 182 0.55 20.08 3.59
C ILE A 182 -0.38 19.64 4.72
N LEU A 183 0.18 19.11 5.81
CA LEU A 183 -0.59 18.58 6.94
C LEU A 183 -1.50 19.64 7.55
N GLU A 184 -0.99 20.84 7.82
CA GLU A 184 -1.80 21.92 8.37
C GLU A 184 -2.85 22.43 7.36
N THR A 185 -2.48 22.55 6.08
CA THR A 185 -3.44 22.95 5.03
C THR A 185 -4.61 21.96 4.92
N MET A 186 -4.33 20.65 4.93
CA MET A 186 -5.38 19.62 4.85
C MET A 186 -6.23 19.55 6.12
N LYS A 187 -5.62 19.77 7.31
CA LYS A 187 -6.37 19.85 8.57
C LYS A 187 -7.34 21.03 8.58
N GLU A 188 -6.90 22.20 8.14
CA GLU A 188 -7.75 23.40 8.05
C GLU A 188 -8.94 23.17 7.11
N MET A 189 -8.70 22.58 5.94
CA MET A 189 -9.75 22.23 4.98
C MET A 189 -10.76 21.24 5.56
N ALA A 190 -10.27 20.15 6.17
CA ALA A 190 -11.12 19.17 6.83
C ALA A 190 -11.94 19.80 7.97
N PHE A 191 -11.35 20.72 8.73
CA PHE A 191 -12.04 21.42 9.81
C PHE A 191 -13.16 22.35 9.32
N GLN A 192 -12.93 23.10 8.24
CA GLN A 192 -13.91 24.06 7.73
C GLN A 192 -15.12 23.39 7.07
N GLU A 193 -14.92 22.24 6.42
CA GLU A 193 -15.94 21.63 5.57
C GLU A 193 -16.58 20.37 6.15
N CYS A 194 -15.90 19.67 7.07
CA CYS A 194 -16.44 18.43 7.63
C CYS A 194 -17.45 18.72 8.75
N LYS A 195 -18.72 18.37 8.50
CA LYS A 195 -19.84 18.57 9.45
C LYS A 195 -20.02 17.40 10.44
N GLY A 196 -19.13 16.42 10.42
CA GLY A 196 -19.21 15.18 11.20
C GLY A 196 -17.86 14.44 11.28
N PRO A 197 -17.83 13.21 11.81
CA PRO A 197 -16.63 12.37 11.76
C PRO A 197 -16.15 12.19 10.32
N ILE A 198 -14.84 12.18 10.11
CA ILE A 198 -14.25 11.90 8.81
C ILE A 198 -14.44 10.41 8.52
N GLU A 199 -15.33 10.07 7.61
CA GLU A 199 -15.47 8.71 7.09
C GLU A 199 -14.38 8.48 6.04
N THR A 200 -13.36 7.71 6.39
CA THR A 200 -12.25 7.37 5.49
C THR A 200 -11.83 5.93 5.73
N SER A 201 -11.39 5.25 4.66
CA SER A 201 -10.76 3.94 4.73
C SER A 201 -9.30 4.01 5.20
N LEU A 202 -8.72 5.21 5.30
CA LEU A 202 -7.33 5.41 5.70
C LEU A 202 -7.18 5.38 7.23
N PRO A 203 -6.09 4.82 7.76
CA PRO A 203 -5.84 4.75 9.20
C PRO A 203 -5.34 6.10 9.75
N ILE A 204 -6.16 7.14 9.63
CA ILE A 204 -5.84 8.49 10.13
C ILE A 204 -5.97 8.50 11.66
N PRO A 205 -4.91 8.85 12.42
CA PRO A 205 -5.00 8.90 13.87
C PRO A 205 -6.07 9.88 14.37
N ASP A 206 -6.85 9.44 15.36
CA ASP A 206 -7.85 10.27 16.03
C ASP A 206 -7.26 11.57 16.60
N SER A 207 -5.98 11.59 16.95
CA SER A 207 -5.30 12.79 17.47
C SER A 207 -5.21 13.93 16.44
N LEU A 208 -5.17 13.59 15.14
CA LEU A 208 -5.21 14.57 14.04
C LEU A 208 -6.62 15.14 13.84
N ILE A 209 -7.63 14.35 14.17
CA ILE A 209 -9.05 14.70 13.98
C ILE A 209 -9.61 15.41 15.23
N SER A 210 -9.26 14.93 16.42
CA SER A 210 -9.86 15.30 17.72
C SER A 210 -9.38 16.61 18.32
N LYS A 211 -8.15 17.06 18.04
CA LYS A 211 -7.69 18.40 18.46
C LYS A 211 -8.51 19.53 17.83
N SER A 212 -9.25 19.26 16.76
CA SER A 212 -10.12 20.24 16.10
C SER A 212 -11.52 20.38 16.75
N LEU A 213 -12.08 19.31 17.34
CA LEU A 213 -13.42 19.32 17.95
C LEU A 213 -13.49 20.06 19.29
N ALA A 214 -12.37 20.21 20.00
CA ALA A 214 -12.32 20.92 21.28
C ALA A 214 -12.28 22.46 21.13
N ALA A 215 -11.89 22.97 19.96
CA ALA A 215 -11.87 24.40 19.66
C ALA A 215 -13.24 24.92 19.18
N ALA A 216 -13.98 24.12 18.40
CA ALA A 216 -15.30 24.49 17.86
C ALA A 216 -16.47 24.49 18.88
N ARG A 217 -16.23 24.11 20.15
CA ARG A 217 -17.23 24.15 21.23
C ARG A 217 -17.04 25.33 22.20
N ARG A 218 -16.16 26.30 21.87
CA ARG A 218 -15.86 27.47 22.73
C ARG A 218 -16.01 28.83 22.03
N GLU A 219 -16.86 28.92 21.02
CA GLU A 219 -17.37 30.19 20.49
C GLU A 219 -18.90 30.10 20.34
#